data_AF-A0AA36CBF3-F1
#
_entry.id   AF-A0AA36CBF3-F1
#
_cell.length_a   1.000
_cell.length_b   1.000
_cell.length_c   1.000
_cell.angle_alpha   90.00
_cell.angle_beta   90.00
_cell.angle_gamma   90.00
#
_symmetry.space_group_name_H-M   'P 1'
#
loop_
_entity.id
_entity.type
_entity.pdbx_description
1 polymer ?
#
loop_
_entity_poly.entity_id
_entity_poly.type
_entity_poly.pdbx_seq_one_letter_code
_entity_poly.pdbx_strand_id
1 'polypeptide(L)'
;MMSVHQNRGESPLNSPNSLSSTKGRVLYCRKCEGHGFQRILKGHAPLCPFIDCKCKSCDRLMRMRKNAFVRRYKESLPEDTEVGLISILLVMI
;
A
#
# COMPACT_ATOMS: atom_id res chain seq x y z
N MET A 1 32.86 10.44 -41.87
CA MET A 1 31.45 10.24 -42.30
C MET A 1 30.86 9.19 -41.36
N MET A 2 29.84 9.39 -40.54
CA MET A 2 28.74 10.35 -40.49
C MET A 2 28.40 10.70 -39.02
N SER A 3 27.64 11.78 -38.86
CA SER A 3 27.40 12.58 -37.64
C SER A 3 26.18 12.16 -36.80
N VAL A 4 26.34 12.24 -35.47
CA VAL A 4 25.49 12.77 -34.36
C VAL A 4 23.94 12.58 -34.30
N HIS A 5 23.48 12.33 -33.05
CA HIS A 5 22.17 12.62 -32.36
C HIS A 5 21.27 11.38 -32.14
N GLN A 6 20.67 11.07 -30.97
CA GLN A 6 20.09 11.91 -29.91
C GLN A 6 19.95 11.16 -28.56
N ASN A 7 20.03 11.97 -27.51
CA ASN A 7 19.79 11.74 -26.09
C ASN A 7 18.29 11.52 -25.78
N ARG A 8 17.92 10.67 -24.81
CA ARG A 8 16.72 10.79 -23.91
C ARG A 8 16.57 9.56 -22.99
N GLY A 9 16.57 9.79 -21.69
CA GLY A 9 16.25 8.76 -20.69
C GLY A 9 16.98 8.89 -19.36
N GLU A 10 17.21 10.12 -18.91
CA GLU A 10 17.56 10.48 -17.53
C GLU A 10 16.67 9.75 -16.52
N SER A 11 17.17 8.66 -15.95
CA SER A 11 16.63 8.06 -14.73
C SER A 11 17.48 8.59 -13.59
N PRO A 12 16.97 9.52 -12.75
CA PRO A 12 17.77 10.00 -11.64
C PRO A 12 18.04 8.85 -10.67
N LEU A 13 19.33 8.50 -10.59
CA LEU A 13 19.93 7.82 -9.45
C LEU A 13 19.44 8.51 -8.17
N ASN A 14 18.66 7.79 -7.37
CA ASN A 14 18.50 8.12 -5.97
C ASN A 14 18.63 6.84 -5.15
N SER A 15 19.87 6.36 -5.08
CA SER A 15 20.36 5.71 -3.87
C SER A 15 20.99 6.77 -2.98
N PRO A 16 20.43 7.05 -1.81
CA PRO A 16 21.22 7.53 -0.69
C PRO A 16 21.26 6.44 0.38
N ASN A 17 22.45 5.86 0.48
CA ASN A 17 23.25 5.83 1.69
C ASN A 17 22.55 5.38 2.99
N SER A 18 23.01 4.24 3.49
CA SER A 18 22.84 3.77 4.86
C SER A 18 23.34 4.81 5.85
N LEU A 19 22.42 5.59 6.44
CA LEU A 19 22.66 6.38 7.64
C LEU A 19 21.62 5.97 8.68
N SER A 20 22.08 5.28 9.72
CA SER A 20 21.27 4.84 10.86
C SER A 20 20.87 6.02 11.74
N SER A 21 19.81 6.70 11.34
CA SER A 21 18.94 7.48 12.22
C SER A 21 17.55 6.87 12.07
N THR A 22 16.78 6.68 13.15
CA THR A 22 15.48 5.98 13.18
C THR A 22 14.45 6.59 12.22
N LYS A 23 14.63 6.39 10.91
CA LYS A 23 13.83 6.95 9.84
C LYS A 23 12.81 5.88 9.51
N GLY A 24 11.59 6.08 10.01
CA GLY A 24 10.48 5.14 9.81
C GLY A 24 10.38 4.71 8.35
N ARG A 25 10.21 3.41 8.12
CA ARG A 25 10.07 2.86 6.75
C ARG A 25 8.93 3.57 6.04
N VAL A 26 9.22 4.14 4.86
CA VAL A 26 8.19 4.70 3.99
C VAL A 26 7.32 3.56 3.46
N LEU A 27 6.02 3.63 3.71
CA LEU A 27 5.05 2.67 3.19
C LEU A 27 4.41 3.21 1.92
N TYR A 28 4.21 2.33 0.95
CA TYR A 28 3.53 2.64 -0.31
C TYR A 28 2.12 2.03 -0.35
N CYS A 29 1.25 2.64 -1.15
CA CYS A 29 -0.10 2.18 -1.35
C CYS A 29 -0.11 0.89 -2.20
N ARG A 30 -0.51 -0.21 -1.56
CA ARG A 30 -0.58 -1.54 -2.20
C ARG A 30 -1.57 -1.63 -3.36
N LYS A 31 -2.64 -0.83 -3.36
CA LYS A 31 -3.56 -0.74 -4.50
C LYS A 31 -2.87 -0.12 -5.71
N CYS A 32 -2.22 1.03 -5.54
CA CYS A 32 -1.45 1.68 -6.60
C CYS A 32 -0.31 0.80 -7.12
N GLU A 33 0.44 0.15 -6.22
CA GLU A 33 1.52 -0.76 -6.63
C GLU A 33 0.99 -1.91 -7.50
N GLY A 34 -0.18 -2.46 -7.16
CA GLY A 34 -0.85 -3.51 -7.95
C GLY A 34 -1.31 -3.07 -9.35
N HIS A 35 -1.29 -1.76 -9.63
CA HIS A 35 -1.62 -1.16 -10.93
C HIS A 35 -0.42 -0.45 -11.58
N GLY A 36 0.80 -0.64 -11.05
CA GLY A 36 2.03 -0.09 -11.63
C GLY A 36 2.41 1.33 -11.15
N PHE A 37 1.74 1.88 -10.14
CA PHE A 37 2.02 3.22 -9.61
C PHE A 37 2.58 3.16 -8.18
N GLN A 38 3.66 3.88 -7.90
CA GLN A 38 4.17 4.02 -6.53
C GLN A 38 3.71 5.34 -5.92
N ARG A 39 2.80 5.26 -4.94
CA ARG A 39 2.30 6.40 -4.17
C ARG A 39 2.51 6.14 -2.69
N ILE A 40 3.02 7.14 -1.96
CA ILE A 40 3.22 7.05 -0.51
C ILE A 40 1.88 6.83 0.17
N LEU A 41 1.78 5.88 1.10
CA LEU A 41 0.52 5.50 1.75
C LEU A 41 0.00 6.59 2.70
N LYS A 42 0.90 7.32 3.37
CA LYS A 42 0.55 8.36 4.34
C LYS A 42 -0.35 9.43 3.71
N GLY A 43 -1.61 9.51 4.15
CA GLY A 43 -2.61 10.47 3.66
C GLY A 43 -3.17 10.15 2.26
N HIS A 44 -2.81 9.02 1.66
CA HIS A 44 -3.18 8.72 0.28
C HIS A 44 -4.53 8.03 0.10
N ALA A 45 -5.03 7.31 1.10
CA ALA A 45 -6.30 6.58 1.01
C ALA A 45 -7.45 7.38 0.36
N PRO A 46 -7.80 8.61 0.79
CA PRO A 46 -8.91 9.36 0.19
C PRO A 46 -8.65 9.88 -1.22
N LEU A 47 -7.39 9.93 -1.66
CA LEU A 47 -6.97 10.41 -2.99
C LEU A 47 -6.56 9.25 -3.91
N CYS A 48 -6.77 8.01 -3.49
CA CYS A 48 -6.31 6.86 -4.24
C CYS A 48 -7.20 6.67 -5.48
N PRO A 49 -6.65 6.71 -6.70
CA PRO A 49 -7.44 6.51 -7.92
C PRO A 49 -8.01 5.08 -8.02
N PHE A 50 -7.49 4.15 -7.22
CA PHE A 50 -7.92 2.76 -7.17
C PHE A 50 -8.67 2.41 -5.87
N ILE A 51 -9.13 3.41 -5.10
CA ILE A 51 -9.83 3.20 -3.83
C ILE A 51 -11.02 2.24 -4.01
N ASP A 52 -11.81 2.43 -5.07
CA ASP A 52 -12.98 1.61 -5.40
C ASP A 52 -12.67 0.46 -6.38
N CYS A 53 -11.41 0.22 -6.72
CA CYS A 53 -11.06 -0.86 -7.64
C CYS A 53 -11.36 -2.24 -7.01
N LYS A 54 -12.08 -3.08 -7.78
CA LYS A 54 -12.49 -4.47 -7.45
C LYS A 54 -11.89 -5.51 -8.40
N CYS A 55 -10.70 -5.24 -8.95
CA CYS A 55 -10.01 -6.24 -9.77
C CYS A 55 -9.57 -7.42 -8.88
N LYS A 56 -9.30 -8.59 -9.50
CA LYS A 56 -8.88 -9.81 -8.78
C LYS A 56 -7.72 -9.59 -7.79
N SER A 57 -6.76 -8.73 -8.15
CA SER A 57 -5.63 -8.36 -7.30
C SER A 57 -6.05 -7.52 -6.10
N CYS A 58 -6.89 -6.51 -6.31
CA CYS A 58 -7.43 -5.67 -5.23
C CYS A 58 -8.34 -6.47 -4.28
N ASP A 59 -9.19 -7.34 -4.80
CA ASP A 59 -10.05 -8.20 -3.97
C ASP A 59 -9.23 -9.16 -3.10
N ARG A 60 -8.15 -9.72 -3.65
CA ARG A 60 -7.21 -10.53 -2.87
C ARG A 60 -6.55 -9.70 -1.76
N LEU A 61 -6.10 -8.48 -2.06
CA LEU A 61 -5.51 -7.57 -1.08
C LEU A 61 -6.49 -7.26 0.07
N MET A 62 -7.76 -6.96 -0.25
CA MET A 62 -8.79 -6.68 0.76
C MET A 62 -9.08 -7.92 1.62
N ARG A 63 -9.18 -9.12 1.02
CA ARG A 63 -9.30 -10.37 1.78
C ARG A 63 -8.12 -10.59 2.73
N MET A 64 -6.89 -10.33 2.28
CA MET A 64 -5.72 -10.44 3.15
C MET A 64 -5.76 -9.46 4.32
N ARG A 65 -6.18 -8.21 4.10
CA ARG A 65 -6.36 -7.21 5.17
C ARG A 65 -7.42 -7.66 6.18
N LYS A 66 -8.58 -8.13 5.69
CA LYS A 66 -9.65 -8.68 6.55
C LYS A 66 -9.13 -9.85 7.37
N ASN A 67 -8.45 -10.81 6.75
CA ASN A 67 -7.93 -11.98 7.44
C ASN A 67 -6.87 -11.62 8.49
N ALA A 68 -5.97 -10.67 8.19
CA ALA A 68 -4.99 -10.17 9.16
C ALA A 68 -5.67 -9.53 10.37
N PHE A 69 -6.71 -8.72 10.13
CA PHE A 69 -7.51 -8.13 11.20
C PHE A 69 -8.22 -9.21 12.03
N VAL A 70 -8.91 -10.16 11.40
CA VAL A 70 -9.64 -11.25 12.08
C VAL A 70 -8.71 -12.08 12.95
N ARG A 71 -7.49 -12.38 12.50
CA ARG A 71 -6.52 -13.12 13.32
C ARG A 71 -6.16 -12.36 14.60
N ARG A 72 -5.88 -11.07 14.50
CA ARG A 72 -5.60 -10.20 15.65
C ARG A 72 -6.79 -10.05 16.58
N TYR A 73 -7.98 -9.96 16.02
CA TYR A 73 -9.22 -9.88 16.77
C TYR A 73 -9.53 -11.18 17.53
N LYS A 74 -9.37 -12.35 16.88
CA LYS A 74 -9.56 -13.67 17.53
C LYS A 74 -8.58 -13.93 18.66
N GLU A 75 -7.36 -13.38 18.60
CA GLU A 75 -6.40 -13.44 19.70
C GLU A 75 -6.82 -12.57 20.90
N SER A 76 -7.79 -11.66 20.73
CA SER A 76 -8.05 -10.57 21.67
C SER A 76 -9.42 -10.60 22.36
N LEU A 77 -10.34 -11.54 22.07
CA LEU A 77 -11.69 -11.53 22.67
C LEU A 77 -12.23 -12.91 23.15
N PRO A 78 -12.88 -12.94 24.33
CA PRO A 78 -13.82 -13.99 24.73
C PRO A 78 -15.15 -13.88 23.97
N GLU A 79 -15.94 -14.96 23.98
CA GLU A 79 -16.79 -15.47 22.89
C GLU A 79 -18.00 -14.64 22.41
N ASP A 80 -18.30 -13.47 22.98
CA ASP A 80 -19.60 -12.79 22.74
C ASP A 80 -19.45 -11.26 22.55
N THR A 81 -19.21 -10.74 21.33
CA THR A 81 -19.42 -9.28 21.11
C THR A 81 -19.57 -8.83 19.66
N GLU A 82 -20.74 -8.22 19.38
CA GLU A 82 -21.15 -7.55 18.13
C GLU A 82 -20.18 -6.43 17.65
N VAL A 83 -19.32 -5.91 18.53
CA VAL A 83 -18.40 -4.79 18.24
C VAL A 83 -17.27 -5.14 17.28
N GLY A 84 -17.01 -6.43 17.01
CA GLY A 84 -15.95 -6.87 16.10
C GLY A 84 -16.17 -6.48 14.65
N LEU A 85 -17.42 -6.51 14.18
CA LEU A 85 -17.77 -6.19 12.79
C LEU A 85 -17.60 -4.71 12.47
N ILE A 86 -17.85 -3.83 13.46
CA ILE A 86 -17.70 -2.39 13.34
C ILE A 86 -16.22 -2.01 13.21
N SER A 87 -15.33 -2.64 13.99
CA SER A 87 -13.88 -2.43 13.87
C SER A 87 -13.29 -2.96 12.56
N ILE A 88 -13.86 -4.03 11.98
CA ILE A 88 -13.45 -4.57 10.67
C ILE A 88 -13.66 -3.53 9.56
N LEU A 89 -14.76 -2.76 9.61
CA LEU A 89 -15.08 -1.79 8.56
C LEU A 89 -14.08 -0.62 8.49
N LEU A 90 -13.56 -0.17 9.63
CA LEU A 90 -12.67 1.01 9.72
C LEU A 90 -11.26 0.76 9.16
N VAL A 91 -10.82 -0.50 9.07
CA VAL A 91 -9.47 -0.86 8.56
C VAL A 91 -9.47 -1.10 7.04
N MET A 92 -10.64 -1.00 6.39
CA MET A 92 -10.79 -1.25 4.95
C MET A 92 -10.73 0.01 4.07
N ILE A 93 -10.48 1.21 4.64
CA ILE A 93 -10.23 2.47 3.91
C ILE A 93 -8.71 2.68 3.81
#